data_AF-A0A6N7X844-F1
#
_entry.id   AF-A0A6N7X844-F1
#
_cell.length_a   1.000
_cell.length_b   1.000
_cell.length_c   1.000
_cell.angle_alpha   90.00
_cell.angle_beta   90.00
_cell.angle_gamma   90.00
#
_symmetry.space_group_name_H-M   'P 1'
#
loop_
_entity.id
_entity.type
_entity.pdbx_description
1 polymer ?
#
loop_
_entity_poly.entity_id
_entity_poly.type
_entity_poly.pdbx_seq_one_letter_code
_entity_poly.pdbx_strand_id
1 'polypeptide(L)' 'MDFINWLFNTRQGVIALVLGGILLFLIIAVVLERKTRAIYKNHEKSPEDWDLFDDDSESGWSDFDDDNK' A
#
# COMPACT_ATOMS: atom_id res chain seq x y z
N MET A 1 7.31 -37.88 -19.17
CA MET A 1 6.59 -37.29 -18.02
C MET A 1 6.69 -35.78 -18.20
N ASP A 2 5.83 -35.21 -19.03
CA ASP A 2 6.04 -33.86 -19.55
C ASP A 2 5.21 -32.87 -18.76
N PHE A 3 5.67 -32.57 -17.54
CA PHE A 3 5.05 -31.61 -16.63
C PHE A 3 4.80 -30.25 -17.31
N ILE A 4 5.79 -29.77 -18.07
CA ILE A 4 5.68 -28.51 -18.84
C ILE A 4 4.61 -28.62 -19.93
N ASN A 5 4.51 -29.76 -20.60
CA ASN A 5 3.52 -29.96 -21.66
C ASN A 5 2.11 -30.00 -21.05
N TRP A 6 1.92 -30.68 -19.91
CA TRP A 6 0.67 -30.63 -19.17
C TRP A 6 0.29 -29.22 -18.72
N LEU A 7 1.26 -28.45 -18.19
CA LEU A 7 1.05 -27.10 -17.66
C LEU A 7 0.53 -26.11 -18.70
N PHE A 8 1.00 -26.21 -19.95
CA PHE A 8 0.65 -25.25 -21.01
C PHE A 8 -0.35 -25.79 -22.06
N ASN A 9 -0.45 -27.11 -22.22
CA ASN A 9 -1.27 -27.72 -23.26
C ASN A 9 -2.65 -28.18 -22.75
N THR A 10 -2.88 -28.15 -21.44
CA THR A 10 -4.18 -28.51 -20.84
C THR A 10 -4.84 -27.29 -20.19
N ARG A 11 -6.17 -27.18 -20.35
CA ARG A 11 -6.97 -26.12 -19.72
C ARG A 11 -6.79 -26.10 -18.20
N GLN A 12 -6.66 -27.27 -17.58
CA GLN A 12 -6.44 -27.41 -16.14
C GLN A 12 -5.06 -26.92 -15.72
N GLY A 13 -4.02 -27.21 -16.50
CA GLY A 13 -2.66 -26.72 -16.25
C GLY A 13 -2.59 -25.19 -16.29
N VAL A 14 -3.23 -24.56 -17.28
CA VAL A 14 -3.27 -23.10 -17.41
C VAL A 14 -4.01 -22.45 -16.22
N ILE A 15 -5.12 -23.03 -15.76
CA ILE A 15 -5.83 -22.54 -14.58
C ILE A 15 -4.96 -22.63 -13.33
N ALA A 16 -4.24 -23.74 -13.14
CA ALA A 16 -3.31 -23.90 -12.04
C ALA A 16 -2.16 -22.88 -12.09
N LEU A 17 -1.66 -22.57 -13.29
CA LEU A 17 -0.62 -21.56 -13.49
C LEU A 17 -1.10 -20.15 -13.13
N VAL A 18 -2.31 -19.78 -13.55
CA VAL A 18 -2.90 -18.47 -13.23
C VAL A 18 -3.14 -18.33 -11.72
N LEU A 19 -3.76 -19.33 -11.08
CA LEU A 19 -4.00 -19.31 -9.64
C LEU A 19 -2.68 -19.31 -8.85
N GLY A 20 -1.69 -20.09 -9.28
CA GLY A 20 -0.35 -20.09 -8.69
C GLY A 20 0.33 -18.73 -8.81
N GLY A 21 0.23 -18.07 -9.97
CA GLY A 21 0.76 -16.73 -10.20
C GLY A 21 0.10 -15.67 -9.32
N ILE A 22 -1.23 -15.72 -9.18
CA ILE A 22 -1.97 -14.80 -8.30
C ILE A 22 -1.55 -14.99 -6.84
N LEU A 23 -1.51 -16.23 -6.35
CA LEU A 23 -1.07 -16.52 -4.98
C LEU A 23 0.36 -16.07 -4.73
N LEU A 24 1.27 -16.31 -5.69
CA LEU A 24 2.65 -15.83 -5.60
C LEU A 24 2.70 -14.30 -5.50
N PHE A 25 1.93 -13.60 -6.33
CA PHE A 25 1.88 -12.14 -6.30
C PHE A 25 1.31 -11.61 -4.98
N LEU A 26 0.27 -12.24 -4.43
CA LEU A 26 -0.28 -11.89 -3.13
C LEU A 26 0.74 -12.09 -2.00
N ILE A 27 1.51 -13.19 -2.02
CA ILE A 27 2.57 -13.44 -1.04
C ILE A 27 3.63 -12.33 -1.12
N ILE A 28 4.06 -11.97 -2.32
CA ILE A 28 5.04 -10.88 -2.53
C ILE A 28 4.48 -9.55 -2.02
N ALA A 29 3.22 -9.24 -2.32
CA ALA A 29 2.55 -8.02 -1.84
C ALA A 29 2.51 -7.97 -0.31
N VAL A 30 2.17 -9.07 0.36
CA VAL A 30 2.15 -9.16 1.83
C VAL A 30 3.56 -9.00 2.42
N VAL A 31 4.58 -9.60 1.78
CA VAL A 31 5.98 -9.44 2.22
C VAL A 31 6.44 -8.00 2.07
N LEU A 32 6.09 -7.34 0.97
CA LEU A 32 6.37 -5.91 0.76
C LEU A 32 5.65 -5.06 1.79
N GLU A 33 4.36 -5.33 2.05
CA GLU A 33 3.61 -4.61 3.08
C GLU A 33 4.25 -4.77 4.46
N ARG A 34 4.68 -5.97 4.83
CA ARG A 34 5.38 -6.22 6.11
C ARG A 34 6.73 -5.52 6.18
N LYS A 35 7.50 -5.50 5.09
CA LYS A 35 8.78 -4.78 5.04
C LYS A 35 8.59 -3.27 5.16
N THR A 36 7.61 -2.70 4.46
CA THR A 36 7.28 -1.28 4.55
C THR A 36 6.79 -0.93 5.95
N ARG A 37 5.87 -1.71 6.55
CA ARG A 37 5.42 -1.49 7.94
C ARG A 37 6.55 -1.57 8.97
N ALA A 38 7.64 -2.30 8.70
CA ALA A 38 8.80 -2.35 9.59
C ALA A 38 9.69 -1.10 9.46
N ILE A 39 9.79 -0.52 8.26
CA ILE A 39 10.64 0.65 7.98
C ILE A 39 9.93 1.95 8.40
N TYR A 40 8.63 2.06 8.15
CA TYR A 40 7.84 3.27 8.43
C TYR A 40 7.21 3.30 9.84
N LYS A 41 7.51 2.33 10.70
CA LYS A 41 7.03 2.32 12.10
C LYS A 41 7.80 3.26 13.03
N ASN A 42 8.83 3.94 12.54
CA ASN A 42 9.67 4.81 13.34
C ASN A 42 9.85 6.18 12.67
N HIS A 43 8.75 6.77 12.20
CA HIS A 43 8.65 8.21 12.28
C HIS A 43 7.89 8.48 13.57
N GLU A 44 8.61 8.83 14.64
CA GLU A 44 8.00 9.64 15.70
C GLU A 44 7.32 10.81 14.98
N LYS A 45 6.04 11.08 15.28
CA LYS A 45 5.37 12.30 14.78
C LYS A 45 6.31 13.46 15.11
N SER A 46 6.99 14.02 14.12
CA SER A 46 7.67 15.29 14.32
C SER A 46 6.56 16.30 14.65
N PRO A 47 6.77 17.27 15.56
CA PRO A 47 5.81 18.34 15.81
C PRO A 47 5.45 19.19 14.56
N GLU A 48 6.04 18.87 13.41
CA GLU A 48 5.84 19.46 12.10
C GLU A 48 4.86 18.66 11.21
N ASP A 49 4.37 17.51 11.66
CA ASP A 49 3.44 16.66 10.90
C ASP A 49 2.08 17.36 10.81
N TRP A 50 1.63 17.64 9.59
CA TRP A 50 0.47 18.50 9.31
C TRP A 50 -0.85 17.76 9.65
N ASP A 51 -1.30 17.88 10.89
CA ASP A 51 -2.56 17.30 11.36
C ASP A 51 -3.77 18.09 10.81
N LEU A 52 -4.23 17.72 9.61
CA LEU A 52 -5.40 18.30 8.90
C LEU A 52 -6.72 18.24 9.70
N PHE A 53 -6.77 17.49 10.80
CA PHE A 53 -7.96 17.26 11.61
C PHE A 53 -7.73 17.37 13.13
N ASP A 54 -6.55 17.83 13.61
CA ASP A 54 -6.47 18.29 15.01
C ASP A 54 -7.02 19.72 15.05
N ASP A 55 -8.29 19.76 15.41
CA ASP A 55 -9.18 20.89 15.64
C ASP A 55 -8.71 21.75 16.83
N ASP A 56 -7.47 22.25 16.80
CA ASP A 56 -6.91 23.17 17.80
C ASP A 56 -5.90 24.17 17.18
N SER A 57 -5.94 24.39 15.86
CA SER A 57 -5.21 25.48 15.20
C SER A 57 -6.14 26.38 14.37
N GLU A 58 -6.92 27.21 15.08
CA GLU A 58 -7.65 28.38 14.54
C GLU A 58 -6.73 29.43 13.85
N SER A 59 -5.43 29.17 13.63
CA SER A 59 -4.48 30.15 13.10
C SER A 59 -4.30 30.12 11.58
N GLY A 60 -4.77 29.09 10.87
CA GLY A 60 -4.56 28.95 9.42
C GLY A 60 -5.57 29.72 8.55
N TRP A 61 -6.79 29.91 9.05
CA TRP A 61 -7.86 30.63 8.34
C TRP A 61 -8.00 32.08 8.79
N SER A 62 -7.47 32.44 9.96
CA SER A 62 -7.53 33.80 10.51
C SER A 62 -6.69 34.81 9.70
N ASP A 63 -5.58 34.38 9.09
CA ASP A 63 -4.70 35.25 8.31
C ASP A 63 -5.33 35.66 6.96
N PHE A 64 -6.18 34.80 6.38
CA PHE A 64 -6.87 35.10 5.12
C PHE A 64 -8.08 36.03 5.29
N ASP A 65 -8.75 35.99 6.46
CA ASP A 65 -9.91 36.83 6.77
C ASP A 65 -9.56 38.25 7.29
N ASP A 66 -8.30 38.51 7.66
CA ASP A 66 -7.85 39.86 8.04
C ASP A 66 -7.42 40.73 6.85
N ASP A 67 -7.01 40.12 5.73
CA ASP A 67 -6.71 40.85 4.49
C ASP A 67 -7.96 41.33 3.72
N ASN A 68 -9.16 40.87 4.11
CA ASN A 68 -10.44 41.22 3.46
C ASN A 68 -11.35 42.11 4.34
N LYS A 69 -10.80 42.92 5.24
CA LYS A 69 -11.54 43.95 5.99
C LYS A 69 -11.24 45.38 5.53
#